data_AF-A0A5B7D6H9-F1
#
_entry.id   AF-A0A5B7D6H9-F1
#
_cell.length_a   1.000
_cell.length_b   1.000
_cell.length_c   1.000
_cell.angle_alpha   90.00
_cell.angle_beta   90.00
_cell.angle_gamma   90.00
#
_symmetry.space_group_name_H-M   'P 1'
#
loop_
_entity.id
_entity.type
_entity.pdbx_description
1 polymer ?
#
loop_
_entity_poly.entity_id
_entity_poly.type
_entity_poly.pdbx_seq_one_letter_code
_entity_poly.pdbx_strand_id
1 'polypeptide(L)'
;MYWFTVEFGLCREQGEIRAWGAGLLSSFGELQHSLSNKPEHREFEPSLTAVQPYQDQDYQDVYFVAEGVEDAMEKFRQWTFKTLSRPYEVHYDPFSQTVMVLDSVHKLEGLAACLSLEVLRLNNAVAKMKF
;
A
#
# COMPACT_ATOMS: atom_id res chain seq x y z
N MET A 1 -7.57 8.48 2.09
CA MET A 1 -6.63 7.39 1.72
C MET A 1 -5.32 7.49 2.50
N TYR A 2 -4.34 8.30 2.08
CA TYR A 2 -3.03 8.41 2.77
C TYR A 2 -3.17 8.66 4.28
N TRP A 3 -4.05 9.58 4.67
CA TRP A 3 -4.36 9.89 6.07
C TRP A 3 -4.75 8.65 6.89
N PHE A 4 -5.64 7.82 6.36
CA PHE A 4 -6.19 6.67 7.07
C PHE A 4 -5.35 5.39 6.93
N THR A 5 -4.22 5.45 6.24
CA THR A 5 -3.31 4.30 6.07
C THR A 5 -1.92 4.63 6.59
N VAL A 6 -1.22 5.55 5.95
CA VAL A 6 0.18 5.88 6.29
C VAL A 6 0.26 6.71 7.57
N GLU A 7 -0.69 7.62 7.83
CA GLU A 7 -0.67 8.44 9.05
C GLU A 7 -1.38 7.77 10.23
N PHE A 8 -2.60 7.27 10.02
CA PHE A 8 -3.46 6.72 11.08
C PHE A 8 -3.96 5.30 10.79
N GLY A 9 -3.22 4.52 10.01
CA GLY A 9 -3.62 3.15 9.71
C GLY A 9 -3.43 2.20 10.90
N LEU A 10 -4.27 1.16 10.93
CA LEU A 10 -4.14 0.00 11.80
C LEU A 10 -4.06 -1.29 10.96
N CYS A 11 -3.50 -2.35 11.53
CA CYS A 11 -3.47 -3.67 10.92
C CYS A 11 -3.84 -4.76 11.95
N ARG A 12 -4.26 -5.93 11.47
CA ARG A 12 -4.37 -7.14 12.29
C ARG A 12 -3.07 -7.93 12.23
N GLU A 13 -2.55 -8.29 13.40
CA GLU A 13 -1.42 -9.21 13.53
C GLU A 13 -1.76 -10.24 14.59
N GLN A 14 -1.74 -11.53 14.21
CA GLN A 14 -2.02 -12.65 15.12
C GLN A 14 -3.37 -12.53 15.86
N GLY A 15 -4.36 -11.90 15.22
CA GLY A 15 -5.70 -11.69 15.79
C GLY A 15 -5.85 -10.42 16.64
N GLU A 16 -4.76 -9.68 16.88
CA GLU A 16 -4.79 -8.41 17.62
C GLU A 16 -4.68 -7.21 16.67
N ILE A 17 -5.29 -6.09 17.05
CA ILE A 17 -5.14 -4.82 16.31
C ILE A 17 -3.83 -4.15 16.73
N ARG A 18 -3.03 -3.77 15.75
CA ARG A 18 -1.75 -3.06 15.90
C ARG A 18 -1.75 -1.76 15.11
N ALA A 19 -0.98 -0.79 15.58
CA ALA A 19 -0.77 0.48 14.91
C ALA A 19 0.49 0.43 14.04
N TRP A 20 0.39 1.00 12.84
CA TRP A 20 1.53 1.17 11.92
C TRP A 20 1.59 2.58 11.32
N GLY A 21 0.52 3.37 11.46
CA GLY A 21 0.48 4.75 11.00
C GLY A 21 1.51 5.64 11.73
N ALA A 22 2.18 6.51 10.98
CA ALA A 22 3.23 7.40 11.49
C ALA A 22 2.71 8.36 12.58
N GLY A 23 1.50 8.90 12.43
CA GLY A 23 0.83 9.75 13.42
C GLY A 23 0.55 9.01 14.73
N LEU A 24 0.15 7.74 14.64
CA LEU A 24 -0.05 6.89 15.84
C LEU A 24 1.28 6.61 16.53
N LEU A 25 2.29 6.18 15.77
CA LEU A 25 3.59 5.79 16.33
C LEU A 25 4.38 6.97 16.91
N SER A 26 4.05 8.20 16.53
CA SER A 26 4.69 9.42 17.04
C SER A 26 3.90 10.12 18.16
N SER A 27 2.66 9.70 18.44
CA SER A 27 1.78 10.30 19.45
C SER A 27 1.35 9.27 20.50
N PHE A 28 1.89 9.40 21.71
CA PHE A 28 1.56 8.49 22.83
C PHE A 28 0.05 8.46 23.14
N GLY A 29 -0.60 9.62 23.18
CA GLY A 29 -2.03 9.73 23.50
C GLY A 29 -2.93 9.14 22.41
N GLU A 30 -2.62 9.45 21.15
CA GLU A 30 -3.36 8.96 19.99
C GLU A 30 -3.20 7.43 19.84
N LEU A 31 -1.99 6.89 20.08
CA LEU A 31 -1.73 5.45 20.05
C LEU A 31 -2.59 4.68 21.06
N GLN A 32 -2.70 5.20 22.29
CA GLN A 32 -3.55 4.60 23.31
C GLN A 32 -5.03 4.72 22.94
N HIS A 33 -5.44 5.86 22.38
CA HIS A 33 -6.81 6.08 21.93
C HIS A 33 -7.19 5.15 20.78
N SER A 34 -6.34 5.00 19.76
CA SER A 34 -6.59 4.20 18.57
C SER A 34 -6.74 2.70 18.84
N LEU A 35 -6.15 2.20 19.94
CA LEU A 35 -6.23 0.80 20.36
C LEU A 35 -7.27 0.57 21.48
N SER A 36 -7.98 1.61 21.90
CA SER A 36 -9.04 1.52 22.90
C SER A 36 -10.40 1.19 22.25
N ASN A 37 -11.43 1.00 23.08
CA ASN A 37 -12.81 0.80 22.61
C ASN A 37 -13.57 2.12 22.38
N LYS A 38 -12.87 3.27 22.40
CA LYS A 38 -13.48 4.60 22.20
C LYS A 38 -13.74 4.93 20.72
N PRO A 39 -12.75 4.81 19.81
CA PRO A 39 -12.99 5.06 18.41
C PRO A 39 -13.69 3.88 17.74
N GLU A 40 -14.25 4.14 16.56
CA GLU A 40 -14.79 3.12 15.67
C GLU A 40 -13.68 2.49 14.82
N HIS A 41 -13.56 1.16 14.85
CA HIS A 41 -12.69 0.42 13.95
C HIS A 41 -13.48 -0.13 12.77
N ARG A 42 -13.13 0.29 11.57
CA ARG A 42 -13.71 -0.21 10.32
C ARG A 42 -12.71 -1.04 9.54
N GLU A 43 -13.18 -1.98 8.75
CA GLU A 43 -12.31 -2.71 7.82
C GLU A 43 -11.79 -1.77 6.73
N PHE A 44 -10.51 -1.93 6.37
CA PHE A 44 -9.91 -1.16 5.29
C PHE A 44 -10.53 -1.54 3.93
N GLU A 45 -11.32 -0.61 3.39
CA GLU A 45 -11.90 -0.68 2.06
C GLU A 45 -11.56 0.62 1.29
N PRO A 46 -10.71 0.56 0.24
CA PRO A 46 -10.20 1.75 -0.44
C PRO A 46 -11.28 2.76 -0.91
N SER A 47 -12.40 2.26 -1.42
CA SER A 47 -13.57 3.05 -1.85
C SER A 47 -14.14 3.92 -0.73
N LEU A 48 -14.29 3.37 0.47
CA LEU A 48 -14.83 4.06 1.65
C LEU A 48 -13.77 4.93 2.32
N THR A 49 -12.55 4.40 2.47
CA THR A 49 -11.42 5.11 3.10
C THR A 49 -10.96 6.32 2.27
N ALA A 50 -11.20 6.34 0.96
CA ALA A 50 -10.88 7.48 0.10
C ALA A 50 -11.78 8.69 0.37
N VAL A 51 -13.04 8.48 0.75
CA VAL A 51 -14.07 9.53 0.89
C VAL A 51 -14.44 9.84 2.34
N GLN A 52 -13.88 9.10 3.31
CA GLN A 52 -14.11 9.35 4.73
C GLN A 52 -13.63 10.77 5.12
N PRO A 53 -14.49 11.62 5.71
CA PRO A 53 -14.07 12.91 6.25
C PRO A 53 -13.21 12.72 7.50
N TYR A 54 -12.29 13.67 7.73
CA TYR A 54 -11.39 13.69 8.88
C TYR A 54 -11.10 15.13 9.34
N GLN A 55 -10.50 15.26 10.52
CA GLN A 55 -10.03 16.51 11.10
C GLN A 55 -8.65 16.29 11.75
N ASP A 56 -7.91 17.36 12.02
CA ASP A 56 -6.50 17.35 12.47
C ASP A 56 -6.24 17.97 13.86
N GLN A 57 -7.28 18.41 14.57
CA GLN A 57 -7.20 19.07 15.88
C GLN A 57 -7.32 18.09 17.06
N ASP A 58 -8.28 17.18 16.98
CA ASP A 58 -8.58 16.16 18.00
C ASP A 58 -8.16 14.76 17.53
N TYR A 59 -8.27 13.76 18.42
CA TYR A 59 -8.03 12.36 18.05
C TYR A 59 -9.05 11.88 17.02
N GLN A 60 -8.66 10.90 16.20
CA GLN A 60 -9.58 10.38 15.19
C GLN A 60 -10.71 9.55 15.83
N ASP A 61 -11.93 9.76 15.32
CA ASP A 61 -13.11 8.98 15.72
C ASP A 61 -13.20 7.63 15.00
N VAL A 62 -12.58 7.52 13.82
CA VAL A 62 -12.65 6.35 12.94
C VAL A 62 -11.23 5.96 12.52
N TYR A 63 -10.89 4.69 12.71
CA TYR A 63 -9.65 4.10 12.19
C TYR A 63 -9.97 2.93 11.26
N PHE A 64 -9.18 2.78 10.20
CA PHE A 64 -9.29 1.65 9.28
C PHE A 64 -8.26 0.57 9.59
N VAL A 65 -8.75 -0.66 9.73
CA VAL A 65 -7.97 -1.84 10.05
C VAL A 65 -7.79 -2.69 8.80
N ALA A 66 -6.55 -2.84 8.35
CA ALA A 66 -6.20 -3.78 7.29
C ALA A 66 -5.90 -5.17 7.86
N GLU A 67 -6.06 -6.23 7.08
CA GLU A 67 -5.62 -7.58 7.49
C GLU A 67 -4.09 -7.72 7.48
N GLY A 68 -3.41 -6.77 6.83
CA GLY A 68 -1.97 -6.64 6.82
C GLY A 68 -1.54 -5.53 5.87
N VAL A 69 -0.27 -5.13 5.94
CA VAL A 69 0.31 -4.13 5.04
C VAL A 69 0.19 -4.55 3.58
N GLU A 70 0.49 -5.82 3.30
CA GLU A 70 0.45 -6.38 1.95
C GLU A 70 -0.98 -6.42 1.39
N ASP A 71 -1.97 -6.80 2.22
CA ASP A 71 -3.39 -6.77 1.86
C ASP A 71 -3.84 -5.34 1.53
N ALA A 72 -3.45 -4.36 2.35
CA ALA A 72 -3.76 -2.95 2.10
C ALA A 72 -3.16 -2.45 0.77
N MET A 73 -1.90 -2.81 0.50
CA MET A 73 -1.22 -2.46 -0.76
C MET A 73 -1.93 -3.08 -1.97
N GLU A 74 -2.33 -4.34 -1.88
CA GLU A 74 -3.01 -5.04 -2.97
C GLU A 74 -4.40 -4.45 -3.22
N LYS A 75 -5.20 -4.24 -2.17
CA LYS A 75 -6.50 -3.55 -2.27
C LYS A 75 -6.36 -2.17 -2.91
N PHE A 76 -5.35 -1.41 -2.52
CA PHE A 76 -5.07 -0.09 -3.10
C PHE A 76 -4.70 -0.17 -4.59
N ARG A 77 -3.83 -1.10 -5.00
CA ARG A 77 -3.49 -1.32 -6.42
C ARG A 77 -4.72 -1.68 -7.25
N GLN A 78 -5.55 -2.59 -6.77
CA GLN A 78 -6.77 -2.98 -7.48
C GLN A 78 -7.77 -1.82 -7.59
N TRP A 79 -7.93 -1.04 -6.51
CA TRP A 79 -8.82 0.12 -6.52
C TRP A 79 -8.32 1.21 -7.46
N THR A 80 -7.03 1.54 -7.44
CA THR A 80 -6.44 2.52 -8.36
C THR A 80 -6.55 2.09 -9.81
N PHE A 81 -6.29 0.82 -10.13
CA PHE A 81 -6.49 0.28 -11.48
C PHE A 81 -7.93 0.45 -11.99
N LYS A 82 -8.93 0.27 -11.11
CA LYS A 82 -10.35 0.37 -11.48
C LYS A 82 -10.88 1.80 -11.56
N THR A 83 -10.38 2.69 -10.71
CA THR A 83 -10.98 4.03 -10.50
C THR A 83 -10.18 5.17 -11.10
N LEU A 84 -8.86 5.01 -11.27
CA LEU A 84 -8.01 6.04 -11.84
C LEU A 84 -8.13 6.02 -13.36
N SER A 85 -8.87 6.98 -13.91
CA SER A 85 -8.95 7.15 -15.37
C SER A 85 -7.62 7.70 -15.89
N ARG A 86 -6.76 6.82 -16.38
CA ARG A 86 -5.51 7.17 -17.08
C ARG A 86 -5.34 6.30 -18.34
N PRO A 87 -4.92 6.88 -19.48
CA PRO A 87 -4.74 6.11 -20.72
C PRO A 87 -3.39 5.39 -20.80
N TYR A 88 -2.56 5.46 -19.76
CA TYR A 88 -1.22 4.87 -19.70
C TYR A 88 -0.95 4.29 -18.31
N GLU A 89 0.05 3.43 -18.24
CA GLU A 89 0.59 2.92 -16.97
C GLU A 89 1.94 3.54 -16.65
N VAL A 90 2.39 3.38 -15.41
CA VAL A 90 3.71 3.87 -14.98
C VAL A 90 4.54 2.76 -14.36
N HIS A 91 5.83 2.77 -14.62
CA HIS A 91 6.80 1.89 -14.00
C HIS A 91 7.89 2.72 -13.33
N TYR A 92 8.19 2.43 -12.07
CA TYR A 92 9.29 3.07 -11.36
C TYR A 92 10.59 2.32 -11.66
N ASP A 93 11.59 3.02 -12.18
CA ASP A 93 12.94 2.49 -12.37
C ASP A 93 13.80 2.83 -11.14
N PRO A 94 14.17 1.83 -10.32
CA PRO A 94 14.97 2.06 -9.12
C PRO A 94 16.43 2.43 -9.40
N PHE A 95 16.97 2.14 -10.59
CA PHE A 95 18.37 2.43 -10.93
C PHE A 95 18.57 3.89 -11.30
N SER A 96 17.66 4.43 -12.11
CA SER A 96 17.68 5.85 -12.50
C SER A 96 16.89 6.75 -11.55
N GLN A 97 16.11 6.16 -10.64
CA GLN A 97 15.17 6.86 -9.75
C GLN A 97 14.15 7.70 -10.55
N THR A 98 13.69 7.16 -11.68
CA THR A 98 12.73 7.85 -12.57
C THR A 98 11.42 7.08 -12.71
N VAL A 99 10.37 7.79 -13.14
CA VAL A 99 9.08 7.20 -13.48
C VAL A 99 8.96 7.11 -15.00
N MET A 100 8.90 5.89 -15.52
CA MET A 100 8.67 5.61 -16.92
C MET A 100 7.17 5.54 -17.21
N VAL A 101 6.70 6.37 -18.14
CA VAL A 101 5.33 6.28 -18.65
C VAL A 101 5.25 5.23 -19.75
N LEU A 102 4.41 4.22 -19.57
CA LEU A 102 4.14 3.15 -20.51
C LEU A 102 2.98 3.55 -21.44
N ASP A 103 3.33 4.31 -22.48
CA ASP A 103 2.41 4.92 -23.46
C ASP A 103 2.64 4.43 -24.90
N SER A 104 3.62 3.54 -25.11
CA SER A 104 4.04 3.09 -26.44
C SER A 104 4.54 1.65 -26.42
N VAL A 105 4.35 0.96 -27.54
CA VAL A 105 4.78 -0.45 -27.73
C VAL A 105 6.27 -0.60 -27.47
N HIS A 106 7.09 0.34 -27.94
CA HIS A 106 8.53 0.30 -27.76
C HIS A 106 8.96 0.31 -26.28
N LYS A 107 8.33 1.15 -25.44
CA LYS A 107 8.63 1.20 -24.00
C LYS A 107 8.17 -0.08 -23.29
N LEU A 108 7.03 -0.63 -23.71
CA LEU A 108 6.52 -1.91 -23.19
C LEU A 108 7.45 -3.08 -23.53
N GLU A 109 7.93 -3.16 -24.77
CA GLU A 109 8.90 -4.17 -25.20
C GLU A 109 10.22 -4.05 -24.43
N GLY A 110 10.69 -2.81 -24.20
CA GLY A 110 11.88 -2.55 -23.37
C GLY A 110 11.72 -3.10 -21.95
N LEU A 111 10.60 -2.80 -21.29
CA LEU A 111 10.31 -3.32 -19.95
C LEU A 111 10.17 -4.84 -19.93
N ALA A 112 9.47 -5.42 -20.92
CA ALA A 112 9.30 -6.86 -21.03
C ALA A 112 10.64 -7.59 -21.22
N ALA A 113 11.56 -7.02 -22.00
CA ALA A 113 12.91 -7.55 -22.15
C ALA A 113 13.69 -7.53 -20.84
N CYS A 114 13.62 -6.43 -20.08
CA CYS A 114 14.24 -6.32 -18.75
C CYS A 114 13.70 -7.37 -17.78
N LEU A 115 12.37 -7.51 -17.67
CA LEU A 115 11.74 -8.53 -16.81
C LEU A 115 12.13 -9.96 -17.23
N SER A 116 12.26 -10.21 -18.54
CA SER A 116 12.70 -11.51 -19.05
C SER A 116 14.12 -11.86 -18.61
N LEU A 117 15.02 -10.88 -18.53
CA LEU A 117 16.38 -11.07 -18.01
C LEU A 117 16.36 -11.40 -16.51
N GLU A 118 15.49 -10.78 -15.73
CA GLU A 118 15.33 -11.10 -14.30
C GLU A 118 14.77 -12.52 -14.08
N VAL A 119 13.78 -12.93 -14.88
CA VAL A 119 13.29 -14.33 -14.84
C VAL A 119 14.38 -15.32 -15.21
N LEU A 120 15.21 -15.01 -16.21
CA LEU A 120 16.36 -15.85 -16.57
C LEU A 120 17.37 -15.96 -15.42
N ARG A 121 17.67 -14.86 -14.72
CA ARG A 121 18.53 -14.86 -13.52
C ARG A 121 17.97 -15.75 -12.43
N LEU A 122 16.66 -15.66 -12.17
CA LEU A 122 15.96 -16.52 -11.21
C LEU A 122 16.11 -18.00 -11.59
N ASN A 123 15.84 -18.36 -12.85
CA ASN A 123 15.96 -19.73 -13.34
C ASN A 123 17.38 -20.28 -13.19
N ASN A 124 18.40 -19.46 -13.50
CA ASN A 124 19.79 -19.83 -13.31
C ASN A 124 20.15 -20.04 -11.83
N ALA A 125 19.57 -19.24 -10.92
CA ALA A 125 19.76 -19.42 -9.48
C ALA A 125 19.13 -20.73 -9.00
N VAL A 126 17.90 -21.03 -9.41
CA VAL A 126 17.20 -22.29 -9.08
C VAL A 126 17.99 -23.50 -9.57
N ALA A 127 18.50 -23.49 -10.81
CA ALA A 127 19.29 -24.61 -11.34
C ALA A 127 20.60 -24.84 -10.58
N LYS A 128 21.17 -23.79 -9.97
CA LYS A 128 22.39 -23.87 -9.14
C LYS A 128 22.10 -24.32 -7.72
N MET A 129 20.92 -24.01 -7.19
CA MET A 129 20.42 -24.53 -5.93
C MET A 129 20.02 -25.99 -6.12
N LYS A 130 21.02 -26.89 -6.14
CA LYS A 130 20.79 -28.33 -6.06
C LYS A 130 20.05 -28.60 -4.75
N PHE A 131 18.78 -29.00 -4.85
CA PHE A 131 18.08 -29.72 -3.79
C PHE A 131 18.51 -31.19 -3.81
#